data_AF-A0A023FWW9-F1
#
_entry.id   AF-A0A023FWW9-F1
#
_cell.length_a   1.000
_cell.length_b   1.000
_cell.length_c   1.000
_cell.angle_alpha   90.00
_cell.angle_beta   90.00
_cell.angle_gamma   90.00
#
_symmetry.space_group_name_H-M   'P 1'
#
loop_
_entity.id
_entity.type
_entity.pdbx_description
1 polymer ?
#
loop_
_entity_poly.entity_id
_entity_poly.type
_entity_poly.pdbx_seq_one_letter_code
_entity_poly.pdbx_strand_id
1 'polypeptide(L)'
;VQMLEDRLPWVFGAGDPDSFQQRFAASLAFLERLERLCHNVSQVENLRAQPCYVHFLSKWNLAIYFQIRFQEIAAQLETSLIQPSQRSKGDEFFLLCHEMLWSALRRCWDEDVFLPPLSHRFWKLTLQLLARHRGWLEQYVARTTSAREEPAAGPEAGDSEDGMSCDASLDLANPQGAVLLVMLHCDTQKAASMLGSLLTDTVQPRLQRTGFTDFELLQGGLDECSQLLTSLGPSISARLVSDVARTCCLQLKMVSDIPRLYRRTNRELPSKPSGYVQQILMPLASLKDLAMQNSSLIWDPEWTTSVLEEVTKQYMTVTKDVLVSVKKMEDSLKRLKRARDRTPLPEGAA
;
A
#
# COMPACT_ATOMS: atom_id res chain seq x y z
N VAL A 1 43.41 -27.23 -7.35
CA VAL A 1 43.16 -25.77 -7.37
C VAL A 1 43.90 -25.12 -8.52
N GLN A 2 45.24 -25.16 -8.58
CA GLN A 2 46.03 -24.64 -9.72
C GLN A 2 45.55 -25.11 -11.10
N MET A 3 45.28 -26.41 -11.31
CA MET A 3 44.75 -26.90 -12.59
C MET A 3 43.40 -26.28 -13.01
N LEU A 4 42.55 -25.91 -12.07
CA LEU A 4 41.27 -25.22 -12.32
C LEU A 4 41.50 -23.75 -12.63
N GLU A 5 42.45 -23.12 -11.94
CA GLU A 5 42.84 -21.72 -12.16
C GLU A 5 43.49 -21.51 -13.52
N ASP A 6 44.43 -22.39 -13.88
CA ASP A 6 45.21 -22.28 -15.11
C ASP A 6 44.39 -22.62 -16.36
N ARG A 7 43.44 -23.56 -16.23
CA ARG A 7 42.68 -24.07 -17.38
C ARG A 7 41.27 -23.51 -17.48
N LEU A 8 40.68 -23.04 -16.39
CA LEU A 8 39.26 -22.65 -16.32
C LEU A 8 39.02 -21.41 -15.42
N PRO A 9 39.74 -20.29 -15.61
CA PRO A 9 39.60 -19.10 -14.75
C PRO A 9 38.19 -18.47 -14.81
N TRP A 10 37.46 -18.67 -15.92
CA TRP A 10 36.09 -18.19 -16.12
C TRP A 10 35.07 -18.85 -15.17
N VAL A 11 35.40 -20.00 -14.56
CA VAL A 11 34.50 -20.72 -13.64
C VAL A 11 34.11 -19.88 -12.44
N PHE A 12 35.02 -19.02 -11.97
CA PHE A 12 34.82 -18.13 -10.82
C PHE A 12 34.17 -16.79 -11.17
N GLY A 13 33.91 -16.53 -12.46
CA GLY A 13 33.34 -15.27 -12.92
C GLY A 13 31.89 -15.10 -12.46
N ALA A 14 31.60 -14.01 -11.75
CA ALA A 14 30.27 -13.68 -11.25
C ALA A 14 29.38 -12.92 -12.26
N GLY A 15 29.86 -12.68 -13.49
CA GLY A 15 29.15 -11.88 -14.49
C GLY A 15 27.82 -12.48 -14.96
N ASP A 16 27.70 -13.81 -14.91
CA ASP A 16 26.43 -14.52 -15.03
C ASP A 16 26.10 -15.17 -13.67
N PRO A 17 25.12 -14.63 -12.92
CA PRO A 17 24.84 -15.09 -11.58
C PRO A 17 24.24 -16.52 -11.56
N ASP A 18 23.48 -16.92 -12.58
CA ASP A 18 22.89 -18.27 -12.64
C ASP A 18 24.00 -19.31 -12.81
N SER A 19 24.89 -19.10 -13.77
CA SER A 19 26.08 -19.93 -13.95
C SER A 19 26.97 -19.94 -12.71
N PHE A 20 27.18 -18.78 -12.08
CA PHE A 20 28.00 -18.68 -10.87
C PHE A 20 27.44 -19.53 -9.74
N GLN A 21 26.12 -19.45 -9.50
CA GLN A 21 25.45 -20.22 -8.45
C GLN A 21 25.59 -21.73 -8.71
N GLN A 22 25.32 -22.19 -9.93
CA GLN A 22 25.41 -23.62 -10.27
C GLN A 22 26.82 -24.16 -10.07
N ARG A 23 27.83 -23.43 -10.53
CA ARG A 23 29.24 -23.84 -10.40
C ARG A 23 29.71 -23.81 -8.95
N PHE A 24 29.27 -22.83 -8.17
CA PHE A 24 29.57 -22.75 -6.75
C PHE A 24 28.93 -23.90 -5.99
N ALA A 25 27.65 -24.18 -6.24
CA ALA A 25 26.92 -25.29 -5.63
C ALA A 25 27.56 -26.65 -5.96
N ALA A 26 27.94 -26.87 -7.22
CA ALA A 26 28.67 -28.08 -7.63
C ALA A 26 30.04 -28.20 -6.93
N SER A 27 30.74 -27.06 -6.75
CA SER A 27 32.02 -27.02 -6.04
C SER A 27 31.85 -27.35 -4.56
N LEU A 28 30.82 -26.82 -3.90
CA LEU A 28 30.51 -27.17 -2.51
C LEU A 28 30.10 -28.65 -2.37
N ALA A 29 29.26 -29.18 -3.26
CA ALA A 29 28.89 -30.58 -3.24
C ALA A 29 30.10 -31.53 -3.41
N PHE A 30 31.08 -31.12 -4.23
CA PHE A 30 32.36 -31.84 -4.34
C PHE A 30 33.14 -31.79 -3.03
N LEU A 31 33.26 -30.62 -2.40
CA LEU A 31 33.96 -30.46 -1.12
C LEU A 31 33.27 -31.28 -0.01
N GLU A 32 31.94 -31.24 0.07
CA GLU A 32 31.16 -32.08 1.00
C GLU A 32 31.44 -33.57 0.80
N ARG A 33 31.53 -34.03 -0.46
CA ARG A 33 31.86 -35.43 -0.75
C ARG A 33 33.28 -35.79 -0.31
N LEU A 34 34.22 -34.84 -0.39
CA LEU A 34 35.59 -35.01 0.10
C LEU A 34 35.62 -35.02 1.64
N GLU A 35 34.87 -34.14 2.30
CA GLU A 35 34.72 -34.09 3.75
C GLU A 35 34.10 -35.39 4.31
N ARG A 36 33.20 -36.04 3.58
CA ARG A 36 32.64 -37.35 3.96
C ARG A 36 33.67 -38.49 3.99
N LEU A 37 34.85 -38.31 3.40
CA LEU A 37 35.95 -39.27 3.51
C LEU A 37 36.72 -39.13 4.83
N CYS A 38 36.52 -38.02 5.56
CA CYS A 38 37.09 -37.84 6.90
C CYS A 38 36.35 -38.70 7.92
N HIS A 39 37.10 -39.33 8.83
CA HIS A 39 36.53 -40.29 9.80
C HIS A 39 35.98 -39.62 11.07
N ASN A 40 36.35 -38.37 11.33
CA ASN A 40 35.92 -37.60 12.50
C ASN A 40 35.87 -36.08 12.21
N VAL A 41 35.20 -35.33 13.09
CA VAL A 41 34.99 -33.87 12.95
C VAL A 41 36.32 -33.12 12.91
N SER A 42 37.30 -33.50 13.73
CA SER A 42 38.61 -32.86 13.77
C SER A 42 39.39 -32.99 12.45
N GLN A 43 39.22 -34.09 11.71
CA GLN A 43 39.81 -34.23 10.37
C GLN A 43 39.13 -33.31 9.34
N VAL A 44 37.81 -33.12 9.43
CA VAL A 44 37.08 -32.15 8.59
C VAL A 44 37.56 -30.73 8.88
N GLU A 45 37.71 -30.37 10.15
CA GLU A 45 38.24 -29.05 10.55
C GLU A 45 39.67 -28.84 10.03
N ASN A 46 40.54 -29.84 10.17
CA ASN A 46 41.90 -29.78 9.63
C ASN A 46 41.93 -29.66 8.10
N LEU A 47 41.02 -30.33 7.39
CA LEU A 47 40.88 -30.22 5.94
C LEU A 47 40.43 -28.81 5.54
N ARG A 48 39.41 -28.26 6.22
CA ARG A 48 38.93 -26.89 5.99
C ARG A 48 39.98 -25.84 6.29
N ALA A 49 40.87 -26.11 7.26
CA ALA A 49 41.98 -25.24 7.62
C ALA A 49 43.15 -25.29 6.63
N GLN A 50 43.20 -26.26 5.70
CA GLN A 50 44.28 -26.34 4.72
C GLN A 50 44.33 -25.08 3.84
N PRO A 51 45.51 -24.50 3.58
CA PRO A 51 45.65 -23.29 2.76
C PRO A 51 45.02 -23.44 1.36
N CYS A 52 45.09 -24.63 0.76
CA CYS A 52 44.51 -24.89 -0.55
C CYS A 52 42.97 -24.86 -0.55
N TYR A 53 42.33 -25.31 0.54
CA TYR A 53 40.88 -25.28 0.72
C TYR A 53 40.40 -23.83 0.86
N VAL A 54 41.04 -23.07 1.74
CA VAL A 54 40.74 -21.65 1.96
C VAL A 54 40.99 -20.83 0.70
N HIS A 55 42.10 -21.07 0.00
CA HIS A 55 42.42 -20.40 -1.26
C HIS A 55 41.39 -20.69 -2.34
N PHE A 56 40.91 -21.93 -2.46
CA PHE A 56 39.88 -22.28 -3.43
C PHE A 56 38.57 -21.54 -3.16
N LEU A 57 38.13 -21.49 -1.90
CA LEU A 57 36.90 -20.78 -1.54
C LEU A 57 37.01 -19.27 -1.70
N SER A 58 38.19 -18.68 -1.45
CA SER A 58 38.38 -17.22 -1.58
C SER A 58 38.32 -16.71 -3.01
N LYS A 59 38.42 -17.58 -4.02
CA LYS A 59 38.22 -17.21 -5.44
C LYS A 59 36.77 -16.85 -5.76
N TRP A 60 35.82 -17.37 -5.01
CA TRP A 60 34.40 -17.11 -5.24
C TRP A 60 34.05 -15.75 -4.67
N ASN A 61 33.87 -14.76 -5.55
CA ASN A 61 33.47 -13.43 -5.11
C ASN A 61 31.97 -13.37 -4.80
N LEU A 62 31.61 -13.92 -3.63
CA LEU A 62 30.23 -13.96 -3.15
C LEU A 62 29.64 -12.56 -2.96
N ALA A 63 30.48 -11.54 -2.76
CA ALA A 63 30.02 -10.17 -2.62
C ALA A 63 29.49 -9.59 -3.94
N ILE A 64 30.22 -9.78 -5.05
CA ILE A 64 29.76 -9.38 -6.39
C ILE A 64 28.51 -10.17 -6.78
N TYR A 65 28.52 -11.49 -6.56
CA TYR A 65 27.34 -12.32 -6.81
C TYR A 65 26.09 -11.79 -6.09
N PHE A 66 26.21 -11.54 -4.78
CA PHE A 66 25.09 -10.99 -4.00
C PHE A 66 24.67 -9.61 -4.50
N GLN A 67 25.60 -8.75 -4.92
CA GLN A 67 25.29 -7.43 -5.43
C GLN A 67 24.45 -7.49 -6.72
N ILE A 68 24.77 -8.40 -7.63
CA ILE A 68 24.00 -8.62 -8.87
C ILE A 68 22.60 -9.14 -8.52
N ARG A 69 22.50 -10.17 -7.65
CA ARG A 69 21.22 -10.73 -7.20
C ARG A 69 20.36 -9.72 -6.45
N PHE A 70 20.97 -8.89 -5.61
CA PHE A 70 20.28 -7.80 -4.92
C PHE A 70 19.62 -6.87 -5.91
N GLN A 71 20.34 -6.42 -6.94
CA GLN A 71 19.80 -5.52 -7.96
C GLN A 71 18.69 -6.19 -8.77
N GLU A 72 18.90 -7.43 -9.20
CA GLU A 72 17.90 -8.23 -9.93
C GLU A 72 16.57 -8.34 -9.16
N ILE A 73 16.65 -8.72 -7.87
CA ILE A 73 15.48 -8.95 -7.02
C ILE A 73 14.80 -7.62 -6.65
N ALA A 74 15.57 -6.62 -6.20
CA ALA A 74 15.00 -5.37 -5.73
C ALA A 74 14.44 -4.49 -6.87
N ALA A 75 15.06 -4.50 -8.06
CA ALA A 75 14.61 -3.67 -9.19
C ALA A 75 13.18 -4.01 -9.64
N GLN A 76 12.81 -5.29 -9.55
CA GLN A 76 11.47 -5.76 -9.90
C GLN A 76 10.40 -5.16 -8.96
N LEU A 77 10.68 -5.15 -7.65
CA LEU A 77 9.82 -4.48 -6.67
C LEU A 77 9.76 -2.97 -6.96
N GLU A 78 10.89 -2.29 -7.10
CA GLU A 78 10.92 -0.84 -7.33
C GLU A 78 10.12 -0.42 -8.56
N THR A 79 10.20 -1.18 -9.65
CA THR A 79 9.44 -0.91 -10.88
C THR A 79 7.93 -0.99 -10.62
N SER A 80 7.48 -1.99 -9.86
CA SER A 80 6.06 -2.14 -9.51
C SER A 80 5.53 -1.03 -8.60
N LEU A 81 6.37 -0.47 -7.74
CA LEU A 81 6.00 0.63 -6.82
C LEU A 81 5.74 1.96 -7.54
N ILE A 82 6.17 2.11 -8.80
CA ILE A 82 5.90 3.29 -9.63
C ILE A 82 4.43 3.30 -10.10
N GLN A 83 3.83 2.12 -10.31
CA GLN A 83 2.46 1.97 -10.82
C GLN A 83 1.55 1.21 -9.82
N PRO A 84 1.14 1.84 -8.70
CA PRO A 84 0.34 1.20 -7.65
C PRO A 84 -0.99 0.60 -8.12
N SER A 85 -1.57 1.17 -9.17
CA SER A 85 -2.88 0.77 -9.70
C SER A 85 -2.81 -0.47 -10.59
N GLN A 86 -1.60 -0.94 -10.93
CA GLN A 86 -1.43 -2.08 -11.81
C GLN A 86 -1.91 -3.37 -11.13
N ARG A 87 -2.78 -4.10 -11.83
CA ARG A 87 -3.31 -5.38 -11.35
C ARG A 87 -2.28 -6.49 -11.49
N SER A 88 -2.26 -7.38 -10.49
CA SER A 88 -1.55 -8.64 -10.62
C SER A 88 -2.23 -9.51 -11.69
N LYS A 89 -1.44 -10.35 -12.34
CA LYS A 89 -1.94 -11.45 -13.18
C LYS A 89 -2.03 -12.77 -12.39
N GLY A 90 -1.48 -12.81 -11.19
CA GLY A 90 -1.49 -13.96 -10.29
C GLY A 90 -2.76 -14.02 -9.45
N ASP A 91 -2.94 -15.16 -8.77
CA ASP A 91 -4.10 -15.41 -7.92
C ASP A 91 -3.84 -15.05 -6.44
N GLU A 92 -2.57 -14.77 -6.06
CA GLU A 92 -2.21 -14.51 -4.66
C GLU A 92 -2.54 -13.07 -4.24
N PHE A 93 -2.28 -12.06 -5.07
CA PHE A 93 -2.53 -10.65 -4.73
C PHE A 93 -3.36 -9.95 -5.79
N PHE A 94 -4.11 -8.92 -5.42
CA PHE A 94 -4.85 -8.11 -6.39
C PHE A 94 -3.93 -7.15 -7.16
N LEU A 95 -2.91 -6.63 -6.48
CA LEU A 95 -2.02 -5.59 -6.99
C LEU A 95 -0.63 -6.14 -7.30
N LEU A 96 -0.05 -5.63 -8.39
CA LEU A 96 1.27 -6.06 -8.83
C LEU A 96 2.35 -5.73 -7.79
N CYS A 97 2.23 -4.63 -7.05
CA CYS A 97 3.23 -4.26 -6.04
C CYS A 97 3.38 -5.31 -4.93
N HIS A 98 2.28 -5.91 -4.48
CA HIS A 98 2.31 -6.98 -3.47
C HIS A 98 2.75 -8.31 -4.06
N GLU A 99 2.35 -8.61 -5.30
CA GLU A 99 2.83 -9.78 -6.05
C GLU A 99 4.36 -9.75 -6.20
N MET A 100 4.93 -8.61 -6.63
CA MET A 100 6.37 -8.46 -6.82
C MET A 100 7.13 -8.45 -5.50
N LEU A 101 6.56 -7.89 -4.42
CA LEU A 101 7.12 -8.03 -3.08
C LEU A 101 7.23 -9.51 -2.72
N TRP A 102 6.13 -10.25 -2.85
CA TRP A 102 6.09 -11.66 -2.43
C TRP A 102 7.00 -12.54 -3.28
N SER A 103 7.02 -12.32 -4.59
CA SER A 103 7.93 -12.96 -5.52
C SER A 103 9.40 -12.70 -5.16
N ALA A 104 9.75 -11.45 -4.83
CA ALA A 104 11.09 -11.07 -4.40
C ALA A 104 11.49 -11.74 -3.07
N LEU A 105 10.56 -11.85 -2.11
CA LEU A 105 10.79 -12.57 -0.85
C LEU A 105 11.07 -14.05 -1.09
N ARG A 106 10.27 -14.73 -1.94
CA ARG A 106 10.51 -16.14 -2.32
C ARG A 106 11.84 -16.29 -3.07
N ARG A 107 12.14 -15.38 -4.01
CA ARG A 107 13.35 -15.40 -4.85
C ARG A 107 14.63 -15.35 -4.03
N CYS A 108 14.65 -14.64 -2.90
CA CYS A 108 15.79 -14.60 -1.97
C CYS A 108 16.22 -15.99 -1.48
N TRP A 109 15.30 -16.95 -1.45
CA TRP A 109 15.46 -18.26 -0.81
C TRP A 109 15.27 -19.43 -1.79
N ASP A 110 15.26 -19.15 -3.08
CA ASP A 110 15.14 -20.16 -4.14
C ASP A 110 16.41 -21.04 -4.24
N GLU A 111 16.29 -22.29 -4.70
CA GLU A 111 17.41 -23.25 -4.81
C GLU A 111 18.51 -22.72 -5.75
N ASP A 112 18.12 -22.00 -6.81
CA ASP A 112 18.99 -21.48 -7.87
C ASP A 112 19.57 -20.08 -7.55
N VAL A 113 19.19 -19.47 -6.41
CA VAL A 113 19.70 -18.16 -5.96
C VAL A 113 20.42 -18.26 -4.63
N PHE A 114 19.82 -18.97 -3.68
CA PHE A 114 20.29 -19.00 -2.32
C PHE A 114 21.66 -19.69 -2.22
N LEU A 115 22.59 -19.01 -1.54
CA LEU A 115 23.89 -19.58 -1.19
C LEU A 115 24.02 -19.61 0.34
N PRO A 116 24.29 -20.78 0.96
CA PRO A 116 24.43 -20.90 2.41
C PRO A 116 25.37 -19.88 3.07
N PRO A 117 26.55 -19.55 2.52
CA PRO A 117 27.44 -18.55 3.12
C PRO A 117 26.86 -17.12 3.12
N LEU A 118 25.84 -16.87 2.31
CA LEU A 118 25.16 -15.58 2.17
C LEU A 118 23.84 -15.50 2.93
N SER A 119 23.52 -16.50 3.78
CA SER A 119 22.27 -16.56 4.56
C SER A 119 21.92 -15.24 5.25
N HIS A 120 22.88 -14.65 5.97
CA HIS A 120 22.70 -13.38 6.66
C HIS A 120 22.36 -12.21 5.72
N ARG A 121 22.88 -12.20 4.48
CA ARG A 121 22.60 -11.14 3.50
C ARG A 121 21.24 -11.30 2.85
N PHE A 122 20.83 -12.52 2.53
CA PHE A 122 19.48 -12.80 2.01
C PHE A 122 18.41 -12.56 3.07
N TRP A 123 18.68 -12.89 4.34
CA TRP A 123 17.82 -12.48 5.45
C TRP A 123 17.71 -10.96 5.57
N LYS A 124 18.84 -10.24 5.54
CA LYS A 124 18.83 -8.78 5.52
C LYS A 124 18.02 -8.23 4.35
N LEU A 125 18.18 -8.78 3.14
CA LEU A 125 17.42 -8.36 1.96
C LEU A 125 15.91 -8.59 2.15
N THR A 126 15.52 -9.74 2.71
CA THR A 126 14.12 -10.06 3.04
C THR A 126 13.50 -8.95 3.88
N LEU A 127 14.17 -8.53 4.96
CA LEU A 127 13.72 -7.43 5.82
C LEU A 127 13.74 -6.07 5.11
N GLN A 128 14.74 -5.82 4.27
CA GLN A 128 14.84 -4.57 3.49
C GLN A 128 13.69 -4.44 2.47
N LEU A 129 13.28 -5.52 1.81
CA LEU A 129 12.14 -5.53 0.88
C LEU A 129 10.84 -5.19 1.61
N LEU A 130 10.60 -5.80 2.78
CA LEU A 130 9.45 -5.51 3.63
C LEU A 130 9.43 -4.05 4.10
N ALA A 131 10.56 -3.57 4.62
CA ALA A 131 10.70 -2.19 5.08
C ALA A 131 10.50 -1.19 3.94
N ARG A 132 11.03 -1.48 2.75
CA ARG A 132 10.90 -0.63 1.57
C ARG A 132 9.45 -0.53 1.09
N HIS A 133 8.76 -1.66 0.99
CA HIS A 133 7.34 -1.70 0.61
C HIS A 133 6.47 -0.97 1.63
N ARG A 134 6.69 -1.22 2.93
CA ARG A 134 5.99 -0.52 4.01
C ARG A 134 6.19 0.99 3.93
N GLY A 135 7.44 1.45 3.83
CA GLY A 135 7.75 2.88 3.75
C GLY A 135 7.17 3.54 2.50
N TRP A 136 7.07 2.81 1.38
CA TRP A 136 6.32 3.28 0.22
C TRP A 136 4.83 3.42 0.51
N LEU A 137 4.21 2.42 1.14
CA LEU A 137 2.78 2.42 1.45
C LEU A 137 2.41 3.55 2.41
N GLU A 138 3.23 3.79 3.44
CA GLU A 138 3.11 4.94 4.35
C GLU A 138 3.11 6.27 3.58
N GLN A 139 4.08 6.47 2.69
CA GLN A 139 4.16 7.68 1.86
C GLN A 139 2.98 7.79 0.89
N TYR A 140 2.56 6.68 0.29
CA TYR A 140 1.45 6.65 -0.66
C TYR A 140 0.13 7.05 0.00
N VAL A 141 -0.11 6.57 1.22
CA VAL A 141 -1.31 6.92 1.99
C VAL A 141 -1.25 8.38 2.45
N ALA A 142 -0.08 8.86 2.88
CA ALA A 142 0.10 10.22 3.41
C ALA A 142 0.12 11.34 2.34
N ARG A 143 0.74 11.15 1.18
CA ARG A 143 0.84 12.20 0.14
C ARG A 143 -0.52 12.69 -0.36
N THR A 144 -1.50 11.80 -0.37
CA THR A 144 -2.88 12.09 -0.80
C THR A 144 -3.73 12.76 0.27
N THR A 145 -3.31 12.73 1.54
CA THR A 145 -3.96 13.52 2.60
C THR A 145 -3.36 14.92 2.72
N SER A 146 -2.04 15.08 2.54
CA SER A 146 -1.33 16.36 2.72
C SER A 146 -1.41 17.32 1.53
N ALA A 147 -1.49 16.84 0.28
CA ALA A 147 -1.72 17.69 -0.91
C ALA A 147 -3.08 18.42 -0.92
N ARG A 148 -3.86 18.33 0.16
CA ARG A 148 -5.24 18.83 0.28
C ARG A 148 -5.44 19.90 1.36
N GLU A 149 -4.40 20.29 2.11
CA GLU A 149 -4.52 21.34 3.15
C GLU A 149 -4.13 22.74 2.68
N GLU A 150 -3.75 22.98 1.42
CA GLU A 150 -3.55 24.35 0.94
C GLU A 150 -4.90 25.07 0.73
N PRO A 151 -5.14 26.20 1.42
CA PRO A 151 -6.31 27.03 1.16
C PRO A 151 -6.12 27.76 -0.17
N ALA A 152 -7.13 27.71 -1.03
CA ALA A 152 -7.19 28.44 -2.29
C ALA A 152 -6.83 29.93 -2.09
N ALA A 153 -5.64 30.33 -2.51
CA ALA A 153 -5.21 31.71 -2.57
C ALA A 153 -4.76 32.05 -4.00
N GLY A 154 -5.65 32.70 -4.75
CA GLY A 154 -5.35 33.64 -5.85
C GLY A 154 -4.75 33.09 -7.16
N PRO A 155 -5.27 33.49 -8.34
CA PRO A 155 -4.60 33.22 -9.60
C PRO A 155 -3.56 34.30 -9.89
N GLU A 156 -2.27 33.94 -9.91
CA GLU A 156 -1.27 34.70 -10.67
C GLU A 156 -0.61 33.79 -11.70
N ALA A 157 -0.64 34.27 -12.95
CA ALA A 157 -0.11 33.60 -14.11
C ALA A 157 1.42 33.54 -14.06
N GLY A 158 1.97 32.37 -14.33
CA GLY A 158 3.41 32.14 -14.52
C GLY A 158 3.59 30.93 -15.41
N ASP A 159 3.85 31.21 -16.68
CA ASP A 159 4.11 30.25 -17.75
C ASP A 159 5.45 29.54 -17.50
N SER A 160 5.45 28.21 -17.44
CA SER A 160 6.66 27.36 -17.51
C SER A 160 6.26 25.91 -17.78
N GLU A 161 6.34 25.53 -19.05
CA GLU A 161 6.37 24.14 -19.52
C GLU A 161 7.72 23.51 -19.17
N ASP A 162 7.69 22.41 -18.41
CA ASP A 162 8.45 21.17 -18.62
C ASP A 162 8.67 20.44 -17.29
N GLY A 163 7.96 19.32 -17.15
CA GLY A 163 8.07 18.44 -15.99
C GLY A 163 7.04 17.32 -16.11
N MET A 164 7.46 16.19 -16.67
CA MET A 164 6.73 14.94 -16.81
C MET A 164 5.96 14.60 -15.52
N SER A 165 4.68 14.95 -15.48
CA SER A 165 3.76 14.65 -14.40
C SER A 165 3.32 13.19 -14.53
N CYS A 166 3.88 12.32 -13.68
CA CYS A 166 3.38 10.96 -13.51
C CYS A 166 2.08 11.01 -12.70
N ASP A 167 0.96 10.96 -13.42
CA ASP A 167 -0.41 10.60 -13.04
C ASP A 167 -0.68 10.21 -11.56
N ALA A 168 -0.55 11.19 -10.66
CA ALA A 168 -0.89 11.05 -9.24
C ALA A 168 -2.09 11.91 -8.82
N SER A 169 -2.77 12.55 -9.78
CA SER A 169 -4.10 13.11 -9.55
C SER A 169 -5.12 11.99 -9.68
N LEU A 170 -5.28 11.19 -8.62
CA LEU A 170 -6.46 10.36 -8.45
C LEU A 170 -7.67 11.30 -8.43
N ASP A 171 -8.34 11.37 -9.58
CA ASP A 171 -9.58 12.11 -9.76
C ASP A 171 -10.54 11.72 -8.63
N LEU A 172 -10.90 12.72 -7.83
CA LEU A 172 -11.69 12.60 -6.60
C LEU A 172 -13.09 12.02 -6.85
N ALA A 173 -13.49 11.95 -8.13
CA ALA A 173 -14.72 11.36 -8.62
C ALA A 173 -14.54 9.94 -9.22
N ASN A 174 -13.30 9.42 -9.34
CA ASN A 174 -13.06 8.11 -9.95
C ASN A 174 -13.28 6.98 -8.92
N PRO A 175 -14.35 6.15 -9.07
CA PRO A 175 -14.59 5.01 -8.19
C PRO A 175 -13.45 3.99 -8.19
N GLN A 176 -12.60 3.99 -9.21
CA GLN A 176 -11.44 3.11 -9.31
C GLN A 176 -10.38 3.41 -8.24
N GLY A 177 -10.27 4.66 -7.77
CA GLY A 177 -9.34 5.04 -6.70
C GLY A 177 -9.72 4.46 -5.34
N ALA A 178 -11.02 4.45 -5.03
CA ALA A 178 -11.52 3.86 -3.79
C ALA A 178 -11.39 2.32 -3.82
N VAL A 179 -11.65 1.69 -4.97
CA VAL A 179 -11.43 0.23 -5.15
C VAL A 179 -9.95 -0.13 -4.96
N LEU A 180 -9.02 0.71 -5.43
CA LEU A 180 -7.58 0.51 -5.21
C LEU A 180 -7.22 0.50 -3.72
N LEU A 181 -7.80 1.40 -2.92
CA LEU A 181 -7.56 1.44 -1.47
C LEU A 181 -8.09 0.19 -0.75
N VAL A 182 -9.25 -0.33 -1.19
CA VAL A 182 -9.77 -1.62 -0.69
C VAL A 182 -8.80 -2.76 -1.00
N MET A 183 -8.28 -2.81 -2.23
CA MET A 183 -7.29 -3.82 -2.63
C MET A 183 -5.98 -3.72 -1.86
N LEU A 184 -5.44 -2.50 -1.71
CA LEU A 184 -4.24 -2.24 -0.91
C LEU A 184 -4.43 -2.71 0.53
N HIS A 185 -5.59 -2.47 1.13
CA HIS A 185 -5.89 -2.93 2.49
C HIS A 185 -5.88 -4.47 2.57
N CYS A 186 -6.63 -5.14 1.69
CA CYS A 186 -6.71 -6.61 1.66
C CYS A 186 -5.35 -7.24 1.39
N ASP A 187 -4.61 -6.78 0.37
CA ASP A 187 -3.30 -7.33 0.02
C ASP A 187 -2.27 -7.10 1.14
N THR A 188 -2.34 -5.97 1.85
CA THR A 188 -1.44 -5.69 2.99
C THR A 188 -1.71 -6.61 4.16
N GLN A 189 -2.97 -6.83 4.52
CA GLN A 189 -3.34 -7.80 5.56
C GLN A 189 -2.95 -9.23 5.17
N LYS A 190 -3.19 -9.60 3.90
CA LYS A 190 -2.82 -10.91 3.37
C LYS A 190 -1.31 -11.13 3.44
N ALA A 191 -0.50 -10.18 2.94
CA ALA A 191 0.96 -10.25 2.99
C ALA A 191 1.45 -10.40 4.44
N ALA A 192 0.91 -9.61 5.38
CA ALA A 192 1.25 -9.71 6.80
C ALA A 192 0.95 -11.11 7.39
N SER A 193 -0.20 -11.70 7.03
CA SER A 193 -0.61 -13.04 7.49
C SER A 193 0.25 -14.16 6.92
N MET A 194 0.82 -13.97 5.72
CA MET A 194 1.63 -14.99 5.05
C MET A 194 3.09 -15.00 5.51
N LEU A 195 3.57 -13.99 6.24
CA LEU A 195 4.98 -13.94 6.68
C LEU A 195 5.40 -15.14 7.54
N GLY A 196 4.48 -15.69 8.34
CA GLY A 196 4.72 -16.92 9.09
C GLY A 196 5.00 -18.12 8.18
N SER A 197 4.22 -18.28 7.10
CA SER A 197 4.45 -19.37 6.15
C SER A 197 5.70 -19.14 5.29
N LEU A 198 6.09 -17.90 5.01
CA LEU A 198 7.39 -17.61 4.39
C LEU A 198 8.54 -18.18 5.24
N LEU A 199 8.50 -18.00 6.56
CA LEU A 199 9.50 -18.54 7.46
C LEU A 199 9.49 -20.07 7.44
N THR A 200 8.33 -20.68 7.68
CA THR A 200 8.19 -22.14 7.84
C THR A 200 8.45 -22.89 6.54
N ASP A 201 7.90 -22.42 5.42
CA ASP A 201 7.89 -23.17 4.16
C ASP A 201 9.12 -22.84 3.29
N THR A 202 9.68 -21.64 3.41
CA THR A 202 10.73 -21.16 2.50
C THR A 202 12.07 -20.98 3.20
N VAL A 203 12.14 -20.24 4.31
CA VAL A 203 13.40 -19.88 4.96
C VAL A 203 13.96 -21.03 5.81
N GLN A 204 13.12 -21.66 6.61
CA GLN A 204 13.52 -22.69 7.57
C GLN A 204 14.18 -23.90 6.91
N PRO A 205 13.65 -24.50 5.81
CA PRO A 205 14.30 -25.63 5.14
C PRO A 205 15.70 -25.30 4.61
N ARG A 206 15.98 -24.02 4.30
CA ARG A 206 17.29 -23.56 3.81
C ARG A 206 18.31 -23.48 4.92
N LEU A 207 17.94 -22.84 6.02
CA LEU A 207 18.82 -22.62 7.15
C LEU A 207 19.07 -23.90 7.95
N GLN A 208 18.08 -24.79 8.05
CA GLN A 208 18.27 -26.10 8.69
C GLN A 208 19.36 -26.93 8.00
N ARG A 209 19.46 -26.88 6.66
CA ARG A 209 20.52 -27.55 5.91
C ARG A 209 21.92 -27.00 6.23
N THR A 210 22.03 -25.78 6.75
CA THR A 210 23.31 -25.18 7.17
C THR A 210 23.64 -25.46 8.64
N GLY A 211 22.80 -26.22 9.36
CA GLY A 211 22.94 -26.49 10.79
C GLY A 211 22.42 -25.37 11.69
N PHE A 212 21.68 -24.40 11.16
CA PHE A 212 21.06 -23.35 11.96
C PHE A 212 19.83 -23.87 12.70
N THR A 213 19.70 -23.54 13.99
CA THR A 213 18.65 -24.08 14.88
C THR A 213 17.79 -23.01 15.57
N ASP A 214 18.27 -21.76 15.64
CA ASP A 214 17.62 -20.70 16.42
C ASP A 214 16.61 -19.90 15.58
N PHE A 215 15.43 -20.49 15.37
CA PHE A 215 14.37 -19.88 14.56
C PHE A 215 13.50 -18.88 15.34
N GLU A 216 13.57 -18.86 16.68
CA GLU A 216 12.74 -18.00 17.52
C GLU A 216 13.03 -16.51 17.25
N LEU A 217 14.31 -16.15 17.10
CA LEU A 217 14.71 -14.78 16.77
C LEU A 217 14.22 -14.33 15.38
N LEU A 218 14.26 -15.24 14.40
CA LEU A 218 13.80 -14.95 13.04
C LEU A 218 12.27 -14.80 12.99
N GLN A 219 11.57 -15.64 13.75
CA GLN A 219 10.12 -15.55 13.91
C GLN A 219 9.72 -14.22 14.57
N GLY A 220 10.34 -13.86 15.69
CA GLY A 220 10.05 -12.59 16.37
C GLY A 220 10.26 -11.36 15.46
N GLY A 221 11.30 -11.38 14.62
CA GLY A 221 11.52 -10.30 13.64
C GLY A 221 10.46 -10.22 12.53
N LEU A 222 9.96 -11.37 12.06
CA LEU A 222 8.87 -11.39 11.08
C LEU A 222 7.50 -11.06 11.69
N ASP A 223 7.28 -11.44 12.95
CA ASP A 223 6.09 -11.06 13.71
C ASP A 223 6.05 -9.53 13.88
N GLU A 224 7.18 -8.90 14.19
CA GLU A 224 7.29 -7.43 14.21
C GLU A 224 6.98 -6.83 12.84
N CYS A 225 7.54 -7.38 11.75
CA CYS A 225 7.23 -6.93 10.39
C CYS A 225 5.73 -7.06 10.05
N SER A 226 5.10 -8.16 10.47
CA SER A 226 3.67 -8.42 10.27
C SER A 226 2.80 -7.40 11.03
N GLN A 227 3.15 -7.11 12.28
CA GLN A 227 2.48 -6.08 13.08
C GLN A 227 2.63 -4.69 12.45
N LEU A 228 3.83 -4.35 11.98
CA LEU A 228 4.10 -3.06 11.35
C LEU A 228 3.31 -2.89 10.04
N LEU A 229 3.21 -3.93 9.20
CA LEU A 229 2.35 -3.90 8.00
C LEU A 229 0.86 -3.78 8.37
N THR A 230 0.40 -4.55 9.36
CA THR A 230 -0.99 -4.51 9.82
C THR A 230 -1.36 -3.14 10.40
N SER A 231 -0.41 -2.46 11.04
CA SER A 231 -0.60 -1.12 11.61
C SER A 231 -0.92 -0.03 10.57
N LEU A 232 -0.67 -0.29 9.28
CA LEU A 232 -1.04 0.60 8.17
C LEU A 232 -2.51 0.48 7.76
N GLY A 233 -3.18 -0.63 8.13
CA GLY A 233 -4.59 -0.88 7.83
C GLY A 233 -5.49 0.30 8.20
N PRO A 234 -5.44 0.81 9.45
CA PRO A 234 -6.21 1.98 9.87
C PRO A 234 -5.97 3.24 9.02
N SER A 235 -4.73 3.52 8.62
CA SER A 235 -4.43 4.70 7.79
C SER A 235 -5.01 4.58 6.38
N ILE A 236 -4.93 3.38 5.78
CA ILE A 236 -5.56 3.08 4.48
C ILE A 236 -7.09 3.22 4.60
N SER A 237 -7.68 2.62 5.64
CA SER A 237 -9.11 2.69 5.92
C SER A 237 -9.59 4.12 6.12
N ALA A 238 -8.87 4.93 6.91
CA ALA A 238 -9.21 6.33 7.16
C ALA A 238 -9.21 7.15 5.86
N ARG A 239 -8.23 6.91 4.98
CA ARG A 239 -8.18 7.55 3.66
C ARG A 239 -9.37 7.13 2.79
N LEU A 240 -9.66 5.83 2.71
CA LEU A 240 -10.80 5.30 1.96
C LEU A 240 -12.11 5.94 2.43
N VAL A 241 -12.35 5.92 3.75
CA VAL A 241 -13.55 6.49 4.37
C VAL A 241 -13.67 7.98 4.04
N SER A 242 -12.59 8.75 4.19
CA SER A 242 -12.57 10.18 3.88
C SER A 242 -12.90 10.46 2.40
N ASP A 243 -12.29 9.71 1.47
CA ASP A 243 -12.51 9.89 0.04
C ASP A 243 -13.95 9.60 -0.37
N VAL A 244 -14.54 8.52 0.15
CA VAL A 244 -15.92 8.12 -0.16
C VAL A 244 -16.92 9.07 0.50
N ALA A 245 -16.74 9.38 1.79
CA ALA A 245 -17.62 10.28 2.53
C ALA A 245 -17.66 11.67 1.89
N ARG A 246 -16.51 12.20 1.46
CA ARG A 246 -16.43 13.49 0.75
C ARG A 246 -17.27 13.48 -0.53
N THR A 247 -17.20 12.41 -1.32
CA THR A 247 -18.00 12.27 -2.55
C THR A 247 -19.49 12.17 -2.25
N CYS A 248 -19.89 11.43 -1.21
CA CYS A 248 -21.27 11.41 -0.70
C CYS A 248 -21.73 12.82 -0.29
N CYS A 249 -20.89 13.55 0.45
CA CYS A 249 -21.19 14.90 0.94
C CYS A 249 -21.34 15.95 -0.16
N LEU A 250 -20.86 15.72 -1.39
CA LEU A 250 -21.13 16.63 -2.52
C LEU A 250 -22.63 16.79 -2.79
N GLN A 251 -23.41 15.73 -2.57
CA GLN A 251 -24.87 15.75 -2.74
C GLN A 251 -25.57 16.61 -1.69
N LEU A 252 -24.93 16.85 -0.54
CA LEU A 252 -25.48 17.68 0.54
C LEU A 252 -25.55 19.16 0.19
N LYS A 253 -24.86 19.63 -0.86
CA LYS A 253 -25.04 21.00 -1.37
C LYS A 253 -26.50 21.29 -1.72
N MET A 254 -27.26 20.28 -2.15
CA MET A 254 -28.68 20.45 -2.48
C MET A 254 -29.57 20.75 -1.27
N VAL A 255 -29.10 20.48 -0.05
CA VAL A 255 -29.83 20.82 1.18
C VAL A 255 -29.93 22.34 1.36
N SER A 256 -28.88 23.08 0.99
CA SER A 256 -28.87 24.55 1.14
C SER A 256 -29.79 25.26 0.13
N ASP A 257 -30.13 24.62 -0.98
CA ASP A 257 -31.06 25.13 -1.98
C ASP A 257 -32.54 24.88 -1.63
N ILE A 258 -32.84 24.02 -0.65
CA ILE A 258 -34.21 23.69 -0.24
C ILE A 258 -35.06 24.94 0.06
N PRO A 259 -34.60 25.94 0.83
CA PRO A 259 -35.41 27.13 1.09
C PRO A 259 -35.81 27.87 -0.18
N ARG A 260 -34.95 27.89 -1.21
CA ARG A 260 -35.26 28.57 -2.49
C ARG A 260 -36.36 27.84 -3.26
N LEU A 261 -36.43 26.52 -3.15
CA LEU A 261 -37.40 25.67 -3.85
C LEU A 261 -38.85 25.81 -3.34
N TYR A 262 -39.04 26.32 -2.11
CA TYR A 262 -40.34 26.46 -1.46
C TYR A 262 -40.74 27.91 -1.14
N ARG A 263 -39.79 28.85 -1.12
CA ARG A 263 -40.10 30.27 -0.86
C ARG A 263 -40.88 30.87 -2.01
N ARG A 264 -42.05 31.45 -1.69
CA ARG A 264 -42.94 32.15 -2.65
C ARG A 264 -43.39 31.27 -3.82
N THR A 265 -43.35 29.96 -3.64
CA THR A 265 -43.93 29.00 -4.58
C THR A 265 -45.22 28.46 -3.96
N ASN A 266 -46.34 28.44 -4.69
CA ASN A 266 -47.58 27.74 -4.27
C ASN A 266 -47.42 26.21 -4.37
N ARG A 267 -46.23 25.70 -4.01
CA ARG A 267 -45.91 24.27 -4.07
C ARG A 267 -46.56 23.57 -2.89
N GLU A 268 -47.16 22.42 -3.17
CA GLU A 268 -47.75 21.57 -2.14
C GLU A 268 -46.68 21.01 -1.19
N LEU A 269 -47.12 20.56 -0.01
CA LEU A 269 -46.26 19.92 0.97
C LEU A 269 -45.59 18.67 0.35
N PRO A 270 -44.27 18.47 0.53
CA PRO A 270 -43.58 17.34 -0.09
C PRO A 270 -44.11 16.00 0.42
N SER A 271 -44.50 15.14 -0.52
CA SER A 271 -44.95 13.75 -0.29
C SER A 271 -43.89 12.70 -0.66
N LYS A 272 -42.74 13.14 -1.21
CA LYS A 272 -41.62 12.29 -1.65
C LYS A 272 -40.31 12.80 -1.04
N PRO A 273 -39.32 11.93 -0.81
CA PRO A 273 -37.99 12.36 -0.37
C PRO A 273 -37.34 13.27 -1.43
N SER A 274 -36.45 14.16 -0.96
CA SER A 274 -35.66 15.01 -1.87
C SER A 274 -34.74 14.16 -2.76
N GLY A 275 -34.49 14.59 -4.00
CA GLY A 275 -33.71 13.80 -4.96
C GLY A 275 -32.29 13.44 -4.49
N TYR A 276 -31.65 14.32 -3.72
CA TYR A 276 -30.31 14.05 -3.18
C TYR A 276 -30.29 12.87 -2.19
N VAL A 277 -31.41 12.54 -1.54
CA VAL A 277 -31.48 11.47 -0.53
C VAL A 277 -31.19 10.10 -1.15
N GLN A 278 -31.60 9.89 -2.40
CA GLN A 278 -31.27 8.66 -3.13
C GLN A 278 -29.82 8.67 -3.63
N GLN A 279 -29.27 9.85 -3.94
CA GLN A 279 -27.95 9.98 -4.55
C GLN A 279 -26.81 10.02 -3.52
N ILE A 280 -27.09 10.42 -2.27
CA ILE A 280 -26.07 10.68 -1.26
C ILE A 280 -25.24 9.43 -0.92
N LEU A 281 -25.86 8.24 -0.88
CA LEU A 281 -25.16 6.98 -0.58
C LEU A 281 -24.76 6.19 -1.82
N MET A 282 -25.09 6.67 -3.03
CA MET A 282 -24.72 5.99 -4.28
C MET A 282 -23.22 5.74 -4.42
N PRO A 283 -22.31 6.66 -4.05
CA PRO A 283 -20.87 6.39 -4.13
C PRO A 283 -20.44 5.21 -3.25
N LEU A 284 -20.95 5.12 -2.03
CA LEU A 284 -20.67 4.02 -1.11
C LEU A 284 -21.27 2.70 -1.60
N ALA A 285 -22.52 2.72 -2.07
CA ALA A 285 -23.19 1.53 -2.62
C ALA A 285 -22.45 1.00 -3.85
N SER A 286 -22.12 1.89 -4.80
CA SER A 286 -21.41 1.51 -6.03
C SER A 286 -20.02 0.94 -5.74
N LEU A 287 -19.29 1.53 -4.78
CA LEU A 287 -18.00 1.01 -4.35
C LEU A 287 -18.14 -0.40 -3.76
N LYS A 288 -19.11 -0.59 -2.86
CA LYS A 288 -19.37 -1.90 -2.24
C LYS A 288 -19.74 -2.94 -3.28
N ASP A 289 -20.58 -2.59 -4.24
CA ASP A 289 -20.98 -3.50 -5.33
C ASP A 289 -19.77 -3.87 -6.20
N LEU A 290 -18.91 -2.90 -6.56
CA LEU A 290 -17.68 -3.16 -7.31
C LEU A 290 -16.68 -4.03 -6.52
N ALA A 291 -16.60 -3.82 -5.20
CA ALA A 291 -15.78 -4.66 -4.34
C ALA A 291 -16.34 -6.10 -4.28
N MET A 292 -17.66 -6.25 -4.11
CA MET A 292 -18.33 -7.55 -4.03
C MET A 292 -18.34 -8.33 -5.34
N GLN A 293 -18.26 -7.65 -6.50
CA GLN A 293 -18.03 -8.31 -7.79
C GLN A 293 -16.69 -9.06 -7.84
N ASN A 294 -15.70 -8.65 -7.03
CA ASN A 294 -14.47 -9.38 -6.84
C ASN A 294 -14.64 -10.32 -5.64
N SER A 295 -15.04 -11.57 -5.88
CA SER A 295 -15.38 -12.56 -4.84
C SER A 295 -14.29 -12.80 -3.78
N SER A 296 -13.05 -12.45 -4.08
CA SER A 296 -11.90 -12.62 -3.19
C SER A 296 -11.65 -11.41 -2.28
N LEU A 297 -12.28 -10.25 -2.52
CA LEU A 297 -12.13 -9.07 -1.66
C LEU A 297 -12.96 -9.22 -0.39
N ILE A 298 -12.34 -8.87 0.73
CA ILE A 298 -12.99 -8.87 2.04
C ILE A 298 -13.41 -7.42 2.35
N TRP A 299 -14.71 -7.21 2.44
CA TRP A 299 -15.26 -5.89 2.80
C TRP A 299 -15.29 -5.72 4.31
N ASP A 300 -14.63 -4.68 4.82
CA ASP A 300 -14.71 -4.32 6.23
C ASP A 300 -16.01 -3.54 6.52
N PRO A 301 -16.91 -4.06 7.37
CA PRO A 301 -18.14 -3.35 7.75
C PRO A 301 -17.88 -2.01 8.45
N GLU A 302 -16.72 -1.82 9.08
CA GLU A 302 -16.36 -0.54 9.71
C GLU A 302 -16.29 0.59 8.69
N TRP A 303 -15.81 0.33 7.46
CA TRP A 303 -15.79 1.36 6.40
C TRP A 303 -17.17 1.91 6.11
N THR A 304 -18.19 1.04 6.07
CA THR A 304 -19.58 1.47 5.85
C THR A 304 -20.05 2.33 7.00
N THR A 305 -19.80 1.89 8.24
CA THR A 305 -20.20 2.59 9.45
C THR A 305 -19.55 3.98 9.52
N SER A 306 -18.24 4.07 9.32
CA SER A 306 -17.50 5.33 9.39
C SER A 306 -17.88 6.32 8.28
N VAL A 307 -18.13 5.84 7.05
CA VAL A 307 -18.63 6.71 5.97
C VAL A 307 -20.00 7.26 6.32
N LEU A 308 -20.92 6.42 6.80
CA LEU A 308 -22.26 6.86 7.20
C LEU A 308 -22.20 7.87 8.35
N GLU A 309 -21.33 7.65 9.32
CA GLU A 309 -21.15 8.56 10.45
C GLU A 309 -20.67 9.95 9.96
N GLU A 310 -19.67 10.01 9.10
CA GLU A 310 -19.12 11.27 8.56
C GLU A 310 -20.17 12.01 7.72
N VAL A 311 -20.88 11.29 6.84
CA VAL A 311 -21.96 11.87 6.03
C VAL A 311 -23.11 12.38 6.90
N THR A 312 -23.47 11.66 7.96
CA THR A 312 -24.54 12.06 8.89
C THR A 312 -24.15 13.29 9.70
N LYS A 313 -22.92 13.35 10.20
CA LYS A 313 -22.37 14.54 10.87
C LYS A 313 -22.42 15.75 9.95
N GLN A 314 -21.97 15.62 8.70
CA GLN A 314 -22.01 16.71 7.74
C GLN A 314 -23.44 17.12 7.38
N TYR A 315 -24.36 16.17 7.21
CA TYR A 315 -25.78 16.44 6.98
C TYR A 315 -26.41 17.25 8.12
N MET A 316 -26.13 16.87 9.36
CA MET A 316 -26.60 17.60 10.55
C MET A 316 -26.09 19.05 10.56
N THR A 317 -24.81 19.26 10.25
CA THR A 317 -24.20 20.60 10.17
C THR A 317 -24.89 21.46 9.11
N VAL A 318 -24.97 20.97 7.86
CA VAL A 318 -25.59 21.73 6.76
C VAL A 318 -27.07 22.03 7.04
N THR A 319 -27.81 21.07 7.60
CA THR A 319 -29.22 21.26 7.95
C THR A 319 -29.38 22.32 9.05
N LYS A 320 -28.53 22.28 10.07
CA LYS A 320 -28.53 23.29 11.15
C LYS A 320 -28.27 24.69 10.60
N ASP A 321 -27.32 24.84 9.69
CA ASP A 321 -27.01 26.14 9.06
C ASP A 321 -28.19 26.68 8.25
N VAL A 322 -28.87 25.81 7.50
CA VAL A 322 -30.08 26.16 6.76
C VAL A 322 -31.19 26.62 7.71
N LEU A 323 -31.46 25.89 8.78
CA LEU A 323 -32.48 26.24 9.76
C LEU A 323 -32.18 27.57 10.46
N VAL A 324 -30.93 27.80 10.84
CA VAL A 324 -30.48 29.07 11.45
C VAL A 324 -30.65 30.22 10.45
N SER A 325 -30.26 30.04 9.19
CA SER A 325 -30.40 31.04 8.13
C SER A 325 -31.86 31.41 7.86
N VAL A 326 -32.74 30.41 7.74
CA VAL A 326 -34.19 30.60 7.56
C VAL A 326 -34.77 31.35 8.75
N LYS A 327 -34.45 30.96 9.99
CA LYS A 327 -34.95 31.61 11.21
C LYS A 327 -34.52 33.08 11.29
N LYS A 328 -33.24 33.38 11.04
CA LYS A 328 -32.72 34.76 11.00
C LYS A 328 -33.45 35.61 9.96
N MET A 329 -33.72 35.06 8.78
CA MET A 329 -34.46 35.75 7.74
C MET A 329 -35.92 36.01 8.14
N GLU A 330 -36.61 35.03 8.71
CA GLU A 330 -37.99 35.21 9.21
C GLU A 330 -38.07 36.29 10.30
N ASP A 331 -37.13 36.29 11.24
CA ASP A 331 -37.09 37.29 12.30
C ASP A 331 -36.82 38.69 11.74
N SER A 332 -35.96 38.82 10.72
CA SER A 332 -35.75 40.08 10.00
C SER A 332 -37.02 40.57 9.31
N LEU A 333 -37.73 39.69 8.61
CA LEU A 333 -39.01 40.03 7.95
C LEU A 333 -40.09 40.44 8.95
N LYS A 334 -40.18 39.76 10.11
CA LYS A 334 -41.10 40.14 11.20
C LYS A 334 -40.78 41.52 11.75
N ARG A 335 -39.48 41.86 11.93
CA ARG A 335 -39.04 43.19 12.37
C ARG A 335 -39.38 44.26 11.34
N LEU A 336 -39.14 44.01 10.06
CA LEU A 336 -39.43 44.94 8.96
C LEU A 336 -40.94 45.19 8.83
N LYS A 337 -41.77 44.14 8.93
CA LYS A 337 -43.24 44.29 8.96
C LYS A 337 -43.70 45.16 10.14
N ARG A 338 -43.18 44.91 11.35
CA ARG A 338 -43.48 45.74 12.54
C ARG A 338 -43.04 47.20 12.38
N ALA A 339 -41.92 47.45 11.72
CA ALA A 339 -41.45 48.81 11.46
C ALA A 339 -42.35 49.55 10.45
N ARG A 340 -42.75 48.87 9.37
CA ARG A 340 -43.70 49.40 8.39
C ARG A 340 -45.05 49.72 9.03
N ASP A 341 -45.59 48.80 9.83
CA ASP A 341 -46.89 48.97 10.49
C ASP A 341 -46.86 50.09 11.56
N ARG A 342 -45.66 50.52 12.00
CA ARG A 342 -45.46 51.65 12.94
C ARG A 342 -45.20 52.99 12.26
N THR A 343 -45.01 53.02 10.94
CA THR A 343 -44.80 54.27 10.19
C THR A 343 -46.16 54.75 9.70
N PRO A 344 -46.75 55.84 10.22
CA PRO A 344 -48.00 56.37 9.71
C PRO A 344 -47.79 56.86 8.27
N LEU A 345 -48.76 56.63 7.38
CA LEU A 345 -48.79 57.29 6.07
C LEU A 345 -48.76 58.81 6.29
N PRO A 346 -47.96 59.58 5.53
CA PRO A 346 -48.03 61.03 5.62
C PRO A 346 -49.43 61.48 5.23
N GLU A 347 -50.09 62.23 6.12
CA GLU A 347 -51.33 62.94 5.82
C GLU A 347 -51.08 63.92 4.67
N GLY A 348 -51.52 63.57 3.47
CA GLY A 348 -51.43 64.46 2.31
C GLY A 348 -51.34 63.78 0.95
N ALA A 349 -52.35 63.00 0.58
CA ALA A 349 -52.69 62.72 -0.82
C ALA A 349 -54.18 62.33 -0.90
N ALA A 350 -55.02 63.35 -0.88
CA ALA A 350 -56.37 63.32 -1.43
C ALA A 350 -56.32 63.89 -2.85
#